data_AF-A0A917SZP4-F1
#
_entry.id   AF-A0A917SZP4-F1
#
_cell.length_a   1.000
_cell.length_b   1.000
_cell.length_c   1.000
_cell.angle_alpha   90.00
_cell.angle_beta   90.00
_cell.angle_gamma   90.00
#
_symmetry.space_group_name_H-M   'P 1'
#
loop_
_entity.id
_entity.type
_entity.pdbx_description
1 polymer ?
#
loop_
_entity_poly.entity_id
_entity_poly.type
_entity_poly.pdbx_seq_one_letter_code
_entity_poly.pdbx_strand_id
1 'polypeptide(L)'
;MGRTNGTPPAPRRRHRLTAAVAALVMSVLGGLAGALAVPGAAHAETIREMQYFLDTLGVVKAQQTAKGDGVTVAVIDGGVDAKHPDLAGAVLPGVAMPGAGQADGSTDRQGHGTRMASLIAARGGGANHALGIAPRAKILPIAIPYEETADPGAKPTDLSAPIRYAVDHGAKIINMSIANPTSGPRQPDIDAIAYARSKGAIIVAAGGNRTQGDTKVPIPGSYAGVITVGGTNRDGTAWSGSIADETVDIAAPAQDLVAAAPTSKIKSGYGQSSGTSGSTAIVSGVLALIWSKYPDMDAANVVNRLFKTAQDKGQPGRDPVFGNGVVDPVAALTADVPAVTADPLGPATSASTAATTAPTGSDKSFGTPAVRTAIAAGVGLFCILAVALAIILPVRAAARRRARGPQAPPPGRFPPPGPPGPGFSGPPGYGPPGGPGGFGPPGQPGGPGTAGSGHPGPPGGPGTAGFGHPGPPGGPGTAGFGQPGPAGQTGQPGHGFGPPPGPPQRGDGPATAGWEQATGQHTGPVGGHSGMFAAQPDHTGAYGNPPPGRPQDQPPAAPPTG
;
A
#
# COMPACT_ATOMS: atom_id res chain seq x y z
N MET A 1 65.64 55.24 -77.21
CA MET A 1 65.09 54.04 -76.52
C MET A 1 65.86 53.84 -75.22
N GLY A 2 65.20 53.80 -74.07
CA GLY A 2 65.82 53.36 -72.82
C GLY A 2 65.42 54.10 -71.54
N ARG A 3 64.61 53.41 -70.71
CA ARG A 3 64.56 53.38 -69.24
C ARG A 3 64.22 54.67 -68.45
N THR A 4 63.11 54.61 -67.71
CA THR A 4 63.02 55.09 -66.32
C THR A 4 62.20 54.12 -65.46
N ASN A 5 62.60 54.07 -64.19
CA ASN A 5 62.27 53.08 -63.16
C ASN A 5 60.92 53.35 -62.49
N GLY A 6 60.15 52.29 -62.21
CA GLY A 6 59.04 52.29 -61.25
C GLY A 6 59.30 51.28 -60.14
N THR A 7 59.38 51.77 -58.89
CA THR A 7 59.54 50.97 -57.66
C THR A 7 58.17 50.49 -57.16
N PRO A 8 57.96 49.20 -56.82
CA PRO A 8 56.76 48.75 -56.09
C PRO A 8 56.97 48.67 -54.56
N PRO A 9 55.91 48.77 -53.75
CA PRO A 9 55.98 48.89 -52.28
C PRO A 9 56.16 47.55 -51.53
N ALA A 10 56.67 47.65 -50.30
CA ALA A 10 57.02 46.54 -49.40
C ALA A 10 55.79 45.73 -48.86
N PRO A 11 55.97 44.44 -48.51
CA PRO A 11 54.86 43.58 -48.11
C PRO A 11 54.47 43.69 -46.61
N ARG A 12 53.15 43.58 -46.38
CA ARG A 12 52.44 43.63 -45.09
C ARG A 12 52.86 42.48 -44.14
N ARG A 13 53.60 42.80 -43.07
CA ARG A 13 54.06 41.84 -42.04
C ARG A 13 53.21 41.78 -40.75
N ARG A 14 51.97 42.32 -40.74
CA ARG A 14 51.17 42.49 -39.50
C ARG A 14 50.05 41.46 -39.26
N HIS A 15 49.73 40.57 -40.21
CA HIS A 15 48.58 39.67 -40.08
C HIS A 15 48.90 38.25 -39.57
N ARG A 16 50.18 37.89 -39.39
CA ARG A 16 50.55 36.53 -38.96
C ARG A 16 50.68 36.34 -37.45
N LEU A 17 50.89 37.41 -36.67
CA LEU A 17 51.00 37.30 -35.21
C LEU A 17 49.63 37.21 -34.50
N THR A 18 48.59 37.87 -35.02
CA THR A 18 47.25 37.87 -34.40
C THR A 18 46.52 36.53 -34.56
N ALA A 19 46.76 35.81 -35.65
CA ALA A 19 46.16 34.48 -35.87
C ALA A 19 46.76 33.40 -34.96
N ALA A 20 48.05 33.49 -34.62
CA ALA A 20 48.73 32.51 -33.77
C ALA A 20 48.32 32.64 -32.29
N VAL A 21 48.09 33.86 -31.80
CA VAL A 21 47.63 34.10 -30.42
C VAL A 21 46.17 33.70 -30.23
N ALA A 22 45.31 33.94 -31.22
CA ALA A 22 43.90 33.52 -31.18
C ALA A 22 43.74 31.99 -31.17
N ALA A 23 44.60 31.25 -31.89
CA ALA A 23 44.57 29.79 -31.91
C ALA A 23 45.03 29.17 -30.59
N LEU A 24 45.98 29.79 -29.88
CA LEU A 24 46.50 29.33 -28.58
C LEU A 24 45.48 29.58 -27.44
N VAL A 25 44.78 30.71 -27.46
CA VAL A 25 43.73 31.03 -26.46
C VAL A 25 42.53 30.09 -26.61
N MET A 26 42.13 29.76 -27.84
CA MET A 26 41.01 28.82 -28.10
C MET A 26 41.34 27.36 -27.72
N SER A 27 42.60 26.95 -27.76
CA SER A 27 43.01 25.60 -27.37
C SER A 27 43.17 25.44 -25.85
N VAL A 28 43.58 26.49 -25.13
CA VAL A 28 43.60 26.50 -23.65
C VAL A 28 42.19 26.56 -23.05
N LEU A 29 41.27 27.33 -23.66
CA LEU A 29 39.85 27.36 -23.25
C LEU A 29 39.09 26.06 -23.60
N GLY A 30 39.41 25.44 -24.74
CA GLY A 30 38.85 24.12 -25.10
C GLY A 30 39.35 22.98 -24.20
N GLY A 31 40.61 23.04 -23.77
CA GLY A 31 41.21 22.07 -22.84
C GLY A 31 40.64 22.17 -21.42
N LEU A 32 40.36 23.38 -20.93
CA LEU A 32 39.74 23.58 -19.60
C LEU A 32 38.24 23.21 -19.58
N ALA A 33 37.53 23.38 -20.68
CA ALA A 33 36.12 22.99 -20.78
C ALA A 33 35.93 21.46 -20.92
N GLY A 34 36.93 20.74 -21.46
CA GLY A 34 36.90 19.28 -21.59
C GLY A 34 37.26 18.51 -20.31
N ALA A 35 37.95 19.15 -19.36
CA ALA A 35 38.41 18.51 -18.12
C ALA A 35 37.39 18.54 -16.96
N LEU A 36 36.24 19.20 -17.12
CA LEU A 36 35.23 19.37 -16.06
C LEU A 36 33.90 18.65 -16.32
N ALA A 37 33.80 17.88 -17.40
CA ALA A 37 32.61 17.08 -17.70
C ALA A 37 33.00 15.61 -17.84
N VAL A 38 33.47 15.01 -16.75
CA VAL A 38 33.22 13.58 -16.55
C VAL A 38 31.74 13.52 -16.17
N PRO A 39 30.81 13.08 -17.05
CA PRO A 39 29.47 12.77 -16.59
C PRO A 39 29.65 11.74 -15.47
N GLY A 40 29.34 12.12 -14.23
CA GLY A 40 29.28 11.17 -13.13
C GLY A 40 28.44 9.98 -13.61
N ALA A 41 28.91 8.76 -13.35
CA ALA A 41 28.13 7.58 -13.68
C ALA A 41 26.71 7.81 -13.14
N ALA A 42 25.71 7.77 -14.02
CA ALA A 42 24.33 7.87 -13.60
C ALA A 42 24.05 6.65 -12.70
N HIS A 43 24.11 6.84 -11.38
CA HIS A 43 23.73 5.82 -10.43
C HIS A 43 22.21 5.71 -10.50
N ALA A 44 21.72 4.59 -11.02
CA ALA A 44 20.30 4.27 -10.90
C ALA A 44 20.00 4.04 -9.41
N GLU A 45 19.01 4.76 -8.88
CA GLU A 45 18.56 4.56 -7.50
C GLU A 45 18.16 3.09 -7.29
N THR A 46 18.66 2.51 -6.21
CA THR A 46 18.30 1.17 -5.79
C THR A 46 16.88 1.13 -5.24
N ILE A 47 16.27 -0.07 -5.19
CA ILE A 47 14.93 -0.22 -4.59
C ILE A 47 14.89 0.33 -3.17
N ARG A 48 15.95 0.09 -2.39
CA ARG A 48 16.04 0.56 -1.02
C ARG A 48 16.08 2.09 -0.93
N GLU A 49 16.85 2.75 -1.78
CA GLU A 49 16.94 4.22 -1.81
C GLU A 49 15.61 4.88 -2.19
N MET A 50 14.80 4.22 -3.01
CA MET A 50 13.47 4.72 -3.35
C MET A 50 12.44 4.59 -2.20
N GLN A 51 12.71 3.76 -1.19
CA GLN A 51 11.85 3.59 0.00
C GLN A 51 12.08 4.69 1.04
N TYR A 52 11.81 5.95 0.68
CA TYR A 52 12.05 7.12 1.53
C TYR A 52 11.50 6.99 2.96
N PHE A 53 10.38 6.28 3.13
CA PHE A 53 9.72 6.09 4.42
C PHE A 53 10.60 5.37 5.44
N LEU A 54 11.59 4.60 4.99
CA LEU A 54 12.57 3.95 5.87
C LEU A 54 13.42 4.97 6.61
N ASP A 55 13.79 6.06 5.95
CA ASP A 55 14.58 7.14 6.54
C ASP A 55 13.68 8.08 7.35
N THR A 56 12.54 8.50 6.78
CA THR A 56 11.57 9.38 7.46
C THR A 56 11.12 8.83 8.81
N LEU A 57 10.92 7.51 8.92
CA LEU A 57 10.48 6.86 10.15
C LEU A 57 11.64 6.25 10.96
N GLY A 58 12.89 6.39 10.51
CA GLY A 58 14.05 5.79 11.18
C GLY A 58 13.96 4.26 11.32
N VAL A 59 13.37 3.58 10.32
CA VAL A 59 13.04 2.14 10.37
C VAL A 59 14.27 1.29 10.62
N VAL A 60 15.39 1.57 9.95
CA VAL A 60 16.64 0.81 10.14
C VAL A 60 17.16 0.95 11.58
N LYS A 61 17.01 2.13 12.19
CA LYS A 61 17.36 2.36 13.60
C LYS A 61 16.42 1.59 14.53
N ALA A 62 15.11 1.65 14.30
CA ALA A 62 14.12 0.87 15.07
C ALA A 62 14.41 -0.64 15.00
N GLN A 63 14.81 -1.13 13.81
CA GLN A 63 15.14 -2.54 13.57
C GLN A 63 16.40 -3.05 14.28
N GLN A 64 17.23 -2.16 14.84
CA GLN A 64 18.32 -2.55 15.74
C GLN A 64 17.80 -3.04 17.09
N THR A 65 16.59 -2.65 17.48
CA THR A 65 15.97 -3.04 18.75
C THR A 65 15.08 -4.26 18.60
N ALA A 66 14.24 -4.30 17.55
CA ALA A 66 13.29 -5.39 17.31
C ALA A 66 12.97 -5.49 15.82
N LYS A 67 12.64 -6.68 15.31
CA LYS A 67 12.40 -6.89 13.87
C LYS A 67 11.06 -7.55 13.53
N GLY A 68 10.19 -7.76 14.51
CA GLY A 68 8.89 -8.43 14.33
C GLY A 68 8.88 -9.93 14.61
N ASP A 69 9.95 -10.47 15.23
CA ASP A 69 10.02 -11.89 15.59
C ASP A 69 8.82 -12.34 16.44
N GLY A 70 8.29 -13.53 16.13
CA GLY A 70 7.16 -14.13 16.86
C GLY A 70 5.80 -13.46 16.63
N VAL A 71 5.71 -12.49 15.72
CA VAL A 71 4.45 -11.81 15.40
C VAL A 71 3.92 -12.23 14.04
N THR A 72 2.66 -12.67 14.00
CA THR A 72 1.91 -12.91 12.77
C THR A 72 0.97 -11.74 12.50
N VAL A 73 1.06 -11.19 11.29
CA VAL A 73 0.17 -10.15 10.76
C VAL A 73 -0.69 -10.77 9.67
N ALA A 74 -2.01 -10.78 9.87
CA ALA A 74 -2.94 -11.16 8.81
C ALA A 74 -3.11 -10.00 7.82
N VAL A 75 -3.08 -10.32 6.53
CA VAL A 75 -3.33 -9.36 5.45
C VAL A 75 -4.61 -9.82 4.75
N ILE A 76 -5.73 -9.15 5.06
CA ILE A 76 -7.02 -9.37 4.41
C ILE A 76 -7.07 -8.47 3.17
N ASP A 77 -6.88 -9.05 1.99
CA ASP A 77 -6.67 -8.33 0.72
C ASP A 77 -6.95 -9.24 -0.49
N GLY A 78 -6.56 -8.87 -1.71
CA GLY A 78 -6.69 -9.71 -2.93
C GLY A 78 -5.72 -10.90 -3.03
N GLY A 79 -5.06 -11.28 -1.93
CA GLY A 79 -4.00 -12.30 -1.86
C GLY A 79 -2.59 -11.69 -1.79
N VAL A 80 -1.57 -12.55 -1.66
CA VAL A 80 -0.15 -12.14 -1.57
C VAL A 80 0.69 -13.06 -2.44
N ASP A 81 1.51 -12.53 -3.35
CA ASP A 81 2.47 -13.33 -4.11
C ASP A 81 3.60 -13.85 -3.21
N ALA A 82 3.41 -15.07 -2.68
CA ALA A 82 4.37 -15.73 -1.79
C ALA A 82 5.69 -16.10 -2.49
N LYS A 83 5.74 -16.06 -3.82
CA LYS A 83 6.94 -16.38 -4.61
C LYS A 83 7.81 -15.16 -4.87
N HIS A 84 7.35 -13.96 -4.52
CA HIS A 84 8.17 -12.76 -4.65
C HIS A 84 9.45 -12.91 -3.79
N PRO A 85 10.66 -12.69 -4.34
CA PRO A 85 11.92 -12.92 -3.61
C PRO A 85 12.00 -12.20 -2.25
N ASP A 86 11.49 -10.98 -2.17
CA ASP A 86 11.50 -10.19 -0.94
C ASP A 86 10.56 -10.70 0.15
N LEU A 87 9.60 -11.54 -0.23
CA LEU A 87 8.64 -12.17 0.68
C LEU A 87 8.96 -13.66 0.91
N ALA A 88 10.09 -14.14 0.40
CA ALA A 88 10.52 -15.52 0.59
C ALA A 88 10.61 -15.87 2.09
N GLY A 89 9.88 -16.91 2.49
CA GLY A 89 9.77 -17.33 3.89
C GLY A 89 8.97 -16.40 4.80
N ALA A 90 8.39 -15.32 4.27
CA ALA A 90 7.54 -14.40 5.03
C ALA A 90 6.10 -14.85 5.13
N VAL A 91 5.58 -15.40 4.03
CA VAL A 91 4.17 -15.70 3.84
C VAL A 91 3.89 -17.11 4.32
N LEU A 92 2.95 -17.23 5.26
CA LEU A 92 2.41 -18.50 5.76
C LEU A 92 1.34 -19.03 4.79
N PRO A 93 1.01 -20.32 4.85
CA PRO A 93 -0.22 -20.82 4.25
C PRO A 93 -1.41 -20.13 4.91
N GLY A 94 -2.24 -19.47 4.11
CA GLY A 94 -3.43 -18.77 4.57
C GLY A 94 -4.69 -19.37 3.97
N VAL A 95 -5.63 -18.51 3.56
CA VAL A 95 -6.89 -18.94 2.96
C VAL A 95 -7.33 -17.99 1.84
N ALA A 96 -8.08 -18.50 0.88
CA ALA A 96 -8.93 -17.70 0.00
C ALA A 96 -10.40 -17.89 0.34
N MET A 97 -11.07 -16.77 0.60
CA MET A 97 -12.53 -16.73 0.67
C MET A 97 -13.14 -17.08 -0.70
N PRO A 98 -14.40 -17.53 -0.74
CA PRO A 98 -15.08 -17.84 -2.00
C PRO A 98 -14.92 -16.71 -3.03
N GLY A 99 -14.43 -17.06 -4.21
CA GLY A 99 -14.18 -16.10 -5.31
C GLY A 99 -12.81 -15.41 -5.31
N ALA A 100 -11.96 -15.61 -4.30
CA ALA A 100 -10.71 -14.85 -4.14
C ALA A 100 -9.45 -15.44 -4.80
N GLY A 101 -9.51 -16.66 -5.37
CA GLY A 101 -8.38 -17.25 -6.09
C GLY A 101 -7.85 -18.54 -5.48
N GLN A 102 -6.52 -18.68 -5.37
CA GLN A 102 -5.87 -19.90 -4.87
C GLN A 102 -6.18 -20.16 -3.40
N ALA A 103 -6.39 -21.43 -3.04
CA ALA A 103 -6.96 -21.83 -1.76
C ALA A 103 -6.20 -21.32 -0.53
N ASP A 104 -4.88 -21.12 -0.62
CA ASP A 104 -4.02 -20.68 0.49
C ASP A 104 -3.75 -19.16 0.52
N GLY A 105 -4.38 -18.39 -0.37
CA GLY A 105 -4.17 -16.94 -0.48
C GLY A 105 -2.80 -16.51 -1.03
N SER A 106 -1.97 -17.46 -1.49
CA SER A 106 -0.56 -17.22 -1.90
C SER A 106 -0.38 -16.66 -3.31
N THR A 107 -1.48 -16.26 -3.97
CA THR A 107 -1.44 -15.58 -5.26
C THR A 107 -2.19 -14.29 -5.20
N ASP A 108 -1.58 -13.24 -5.72
CA ASP A 108 -2.20 -11.93 -5.80
C ASP A 108 -2.47 -11.55 -7.25
N ARG A 109 -3.75 -11.49 -7.61
CA ARG A 109 -4.19 -11.17 -8.97
C ARG A 109 -4.29 -9.68 -9.23
N GLN A 110 -4.07 -8.82 -8.25
CA GLN A 110 -4.15 -7.36 -8.38
C GLN A 110 -2.80 -6.68 -8.11
N GLY A 111 -1.98 -7.32 -7.27
CA GLY A 111 -0.71 -6.81 -6.77
C GLY A 111 -0.83 -5.97 -5.51
N HIS A 112 -2.05 -5.66 -5.05
CA HIS A 112 -2.28 -4.78 -3.90
C HIS A 112 -1.82 -5.43 -2.59
N GLY A 113 -2.31 -6.63 -2.26
CA GLY A 113 -1.92 -7.33 -1.04
C GLY A 113 -0.43 -7.68 -0.98
N THR A 114 0.22 -7.94 -2.12
CA THR A 114 1.68 -8.12 -2.21
C THR A 114 2.43 -6.85 -1.83
N ARG A 115 1.97 -5.68 -2.30
CA ARG A 115 2.55 -4.38 -1.89
C ARG A 115 2.42 -4.21 -0.38
N MET A 116 1.23 -4.45 0.18
CA MET A 116 0.97 -4.32 1.63
C MET A 116 1.85 -5.27 2.45
N ALA A 117 1.87 -6.56 2.10
CA ALA A 117 2.71 -7.56 2.75
C ALA A 117 4.20 -7.19 2.71
N SER A 118 4.67 -6.59 1.61
CA SER A 118 6.06 -6.17 1.48
C SER A 118 6.41 -4.96 2.36
N LEU A 119 5.50 -3.98 2.46
CA LEU A 119 5.67 -2.85 3.39
C LEU A 119 5.73 -3.34 4.84
N ILE A 120 4.98 -4.40 5.18
CA ILE A 120 5.00 -4.99 6.52
C ILE A 120 6.29 -5.81 6.75
N ALA A 121 6.59 -6.80 5.89
CA ALA A 121 7.53 -7.88 6.22
C ALA A 121 8.48 -8.30 5.09
N ALA A 122 8.75 -7.44 4.10
CA ALA A 122 9.82 -7.72 3.14
C ALA A 122 11.17 -7.88 3.83
N ARG A 123 11.94 -8.89 3.41
CA ARG A 123 13.14 -9.37 4.12
C ARG A 123 14.37 -8.47 3.95
N GLY A 124 14.37 -7.61 2.93
CA GLY A 124 15.45 -6.65 2.70
C GLY A 124 16.79 -7.26 2.29
N GLY A 125 16.78 -8.26 1.39
CA GLY A 125 17.93 -9.05 0.91
C GLY A 125 19.01 -8.30 0.11
N GLY A 126 19.27 -7.04 0.41
CA GLY A 126 20.23 -6.16 -0.26
C GLY A 126 19.62 -4.82 -0.67
N ALA A 127 20.44 -3.95 -1.27
CA ALA A 127 20.00 -2.61 -1.70
C ALA A 127 18.95 -2.65 -2.83
N ASN A 128 18.99 -3.68 -3.70
CA ASN A 128 18.02 -3.87 -4.79
C ASN A 128 16.75 -4.63 -4.36
N HIS A 129 16.54 -4.79 -3.05
CA HIS A 129 15.40 -5.48 -2.45
C HIS A 129 14.68 -4.54 -1.48
N ALA A 130 13.36 -4.57 -1.55
CA ALA A 130 12.50 -3.88 -0.61
C ALA A 130 12.71 -4.43 0.81
N LEU A 131 12.64 -3.53 1.78
CA LEU A 131 12.60 -3.83 3.21
C LEU A 131 11.27 -3.40 3.78
N GLY A 132 10.66 -4.28 4.57
CA GLY A 132 9.46 -3.98 5.33
C GLY A 132 9.80 -3.39 6.69
N ILE A 133 8.79 -2.84 7.35
CA ILE A 133 8.92 -2.27 8.70
C ILE A 133 9.34 -3.35 9.71
N ALA A 134 8.72 -4.53 9.67
CA ALA A 134 8.94 -5.68 10.54
C ALA A 134 9.41 -6.91 9.75
N PRO A 135 10.67 -6.93 9.27
CA PRO A 135 11.18 -7.91 8.31
C PRO A 135 11.28 -9.34 8.86
N ARG A 136 11.06 -9.57 10.16
CA ARG A 136 11.02 -10.89 10.80
C ARG A 136 9.62 -11.35 11.20
N ALA A 137 8.59 -10.50 11.08
CA ALA A 137 7.19 -10.90 11.23
C ALA A 137 6.75 -11.91 10.17
N LYS A 138 5.67 -12.64 10.40
CA LYS A 138 5.04 -13.52 9.42
C LYS A 138 3.77 -12.90 8.86
N ILE A 139 3.50 -13.15 7.58
CA ILE A 139 2.28 -12.70 6.89
C ILE A 139 1.34 -13.89 6.78
N LEU A 140 0.12 -13.77 7.29
CA LEU A 140 -0.98 -14.71 7.04
C LEU A 140 -1.88 -14.11 5.95
N PRO A 141 -1.80 -14.57 4.69
CA PRO A 141 -2.62 -14.03 3.61
C PRO A 141 -4.07 -14.53 3.73
N ILE A 142 -5.04 -13.62 3.71
CA ILE A 142 -6.46 -13.95 3.69
C ILE A 142 -7.05 -13.29 2.46
N ALA A 143 -7.12 -14.03 1.36
CA ALA A 143 -7.59 -13.51 0.10
C ALA A 143 -9.11 -13.35 0.13
N ILE A 144 -9.60 -12.18 -0.27
CA ILE A 144 -11.02 -11.85 -0.46
C ILE A 144 -11.27 -11.47 -1.92
N PRO A 145 -12.50 -11.64 -2.45
CA PRO A 145 -12.88 -11.08 -3.74
C PRO A 145 -13.03 -9.57 -3.60
N TYR A 146 -11.89 -8.89 -3.60
CA TYR A 146 -11.78 -7.45 -3.56
C TYR A 146 -11.47 -6.93 -4.96
N GLU A 147 -11.98 -5.77 -5.34
CA GLU A 147 -11.47 -5.01 -6.49
C GLU A 147 -11.20 -3.59 -6.01
N GLU A 148 -10.02 -3.05 -6.33
CA GLU A 148 -9.58 -1.72 -5.91
C GLU A 148 -10.48 -0.59 -6.45
N THR A 149 -11.21 -0.85 -7.54
CA THR A 149 -12.22 0.06 -8.10
C THR A 149 -13.60 -0.36 -7.64
N ALA A 150 -14.32 0.55 -6.98
CA ALA A 150 -15.71 0.35 -6.62
C ALA A 150 -16.56 0.16 -7.89
N ASP A 151 -16.98 -1.08 -8.16
CA ASP A 151 -18.16 -1.32 -9.00
C ASP A 151 -19.39 -0.94 -8.17
N PRO A 152 -20.19 0.07 -8.58
CA PRO A 152 -21.40 0.47 -7.87
C PRO A 152 -22.42 -0.67 -7.69
N GLY A 153 -22.32 -1.75 -8.47
CA GLY A 153 -23.14 -2.96 -8.36
C GLY A 153 -22.52 -4.09 -7.54
N ALA A 154 -21.29 -3.97 -7.06
CA ALA A 154 -20.63 -5.02 -6.29
C ALA A 154 -21.30 -5.21 -4.92
N LYS A 155 -21.48 -6.48 -4.53
CA LYS A 155 -21.97 -6.81 -3.18
C LYS A 155 -20.92 -6.39 -2.15
N PRO A 156 -21.33 -5.82 -0.99
CA PRO A 156 -20.40 -5.54 0.10
C PRO A 156 -19.58 -6.78 0.46
N THR A 157 -18.26 -6.65 0.50
CA THR A 157 -17.37 -7.74 0.87
C THR A 157 -17.64 -8.16 2.31
N ASP A 158 -17.78 -9.46 2.55
CA ASP A 158 -17.94 -9.98 3.90
C ASP A 158 -16.61 -10.00 4.66
N LEU A 159 -16.50 -9.21 5.74
CA LEU A 159 -15.29 -9.13 6.56
C LEU A 159 -15.37 -10.01 7.82
N SER A 160 -16.57 -10.47 8.21
CA SER A 160 -16.76 -11.25 9.44
C SER A 160 -15.95 -12.55 9.45
N ALA A 161 -16.07 -13.35 8.38
CA ALA A 161 -15.35 -14.61 8.26
C ALA A 161 -13.82 -14.44 8.12
N PRO A 162 -13.31 -13.52 7.29
CA PRO A 162 -11.88 -13.17 7.25
C PRO A 162 -11.29 -12.75 8.60
N ILE A 163 -11.97 -11.86 9.33
CA ILE A 163 -11.49 -11.37 10.64
C ILE A 163 -11.42 -12.52 11.64
N ARG A 164 -12.45 -13.37 11.71
CA ARG A 164 -12.47 -14.54 12.60
C ARG A 164 -11.34 -15.52 12.24
N TYR A 165 -11.19 -15.83 10.95
CA TYR A 165 -10.11 -16.71 10.49
C TYR A 165 -8.73 -16.21 10.91
N ALA A 166 -8.46 -14.91 10.76
CA ALA A 166 -7.18 -14.31 11.15
C ALA A 166 -6.84 -14.60 12.61
N VAL A 167 -7.80 -14.35 13.51
CA VAL A 167 -7.66 -14.53 14.95
C VAL A 167 -7.47 -16.01 15.30
N ASP A 168 -8.31 -16.88 14.72
CA ASP A 168 -8.30 -18.31 15.00
C ASP A 168 -7.00 -18.99 14.51
N HIS A 169 -6.29 -18.36 13.59
CA HIS A 169 -4.98 -18.80 13.07
C HIS A 169 -3.81 -18.01 13.66
N GLY A 170 -4.03 -17.36 14.81
CA GLY A 170 -2.96 -16.79 15.64
C GLY A 170 -2.40 -15.46 15.15
N ALA A 171 -3.12 -14.73 14.28
CA ALA A 171 -2.74 -13.37 13.94
C ALA A 171 -2.94 -12.44 15.15
N LYS A 172 -1.88 -11.72 15.52
CA LYS A 172 -1.94 -10.68 16.57
C LYS A 172 -2.42 -9.34 16.00
N ILE A 173 -2.19 -9.12 14.71
CA ILE A 173 -2.50 -7.87 14.01
C ILE A 173 -3.23 -8.24 12.72
N ILE A 174 -4.29 -7.51 12.40
CA ILE A 174 -5.09 -7.69 11.18
C ILE A 174 -5.02 -6.39 10.37
N ASN A 175 -4.38 -6.45 9.22
CA ASN A 175 -4.27 -5.36 8.27
C ASN A 175 -5.39 -5.45 7.22
N MET A 176 -6.27 -4.46 7.16
CA MET A 176 -7.33 -4.31 6.16
C MET A 176 -7.12 -3.03 5.36
N SER A 177 -6.25 -3.10 4.36
CA SER A 177 -5.95 -1.98 3.45
C SER A 177 -6.98 -1.88 2.32
N ILE A 178 -8.26 -2.06 2.64
CA ILE A 178 -9.39 -2.15 1.69
C ILE A 178 -10.45 -1.12 2.07
N ALA A 179 -11.32 -0.79 1.12
CA ALA A 179 -12.46 0.08 1.33
C ALA A 179 -13.72 -0.52 0.69
N ASN A 180 -14.84 -0.47 1.42
CA ASN A 180 -16.18 -0.82 0.94
C ASN A 180 -17.07 0.45 0.92
N PRO A 181 -16.82 1.41 0.00
CA PRO A 181 -17.37 2.76 0.06
C PRO A 181 -18.90 2.83 -0.09
N THR A 182 -19.52 1.81 -0.69
CA THR A 182 -20.97 1.73 -0.93
C THR A 182 -21.74 0.99 0.16
N SER A 183 -21.05 0.45 1.17
CA SER A 183 -21.67 -0.34 2.25
C SER A 183 -21.88 0.46 3.52
N GLY A 184 -23.02 0.25 4.19
CA GLY A 184 -23.23 0.66 5.58
C GLY A 184 -22.67 -0.36 6.56
N PRO A 185 -22.55 -0.02 7.86
CA PRO A 185 -22.02 -0.93 8.87
C PRO A 185 -22.89 -2.18 8.96
N ARG A 186 -22.26 -3.35 9.05
CA ARG A 186 -22.94 -4.64 9.13
C ARG A 186 -22.69 -5.28 10.49
N GLN A 187 -23.75 -5.76 11.14
CA GLN A 187 -23.63 -6.39 12.45
C GLN A 187 -22.63 -7.56 12.50
N PRO A 188 -22.56 -8.46 11.49
CA PRO A 188 -21.57 -9.54 11.51
C PRO A 188 -20.11 -9.07 11.53
N ASP A 189 -19.80 -7.92 10.92
CA ASP A 189 -18.46 -7.33 10.95
C ASP A 189 -18.16 -6.77 12.34
N ILE A 190 -19.12 -6.05 12.93
CA ILE A 190 -19.01 -5.51 14.30
C ILE A 190 -18.77 -6.65 15.31
N ASP A 191 -19.51 -7.75 15.18
CA ASP A 191 -19.35 -8.91 16.06
C ASP A 191 -17.98 -9.59 15.87
N ALA A 192 -17.45 -9.62 14.65
CA ALA A 192 -16.12 -10.15 14.38
C ALA A 192 -15.00 -9.24 14.89
N ILE A 193 -15.17 -7.91 14.82
CA ILE A 193 -14.25 -6.93 15.40
C ILE A 193 -14.23 -7.06 16.92
N ALA A 194 -15.41 -7.14 17.55
CA ALA A 194 -15.52 -7.39 18.98
C ALA A 194 -14.88 -8.73 19.38
N TYR A 195 -15.09 -9.79 18.58
CA TYR A 195 -14.44 -11.09 18.78
C TYR A 195 -12.91 -10.97 18.73
N ALA A 196 -12.36 -10.38 17.67
CA ALA A 196 -10.93 -10.19 17.49
C ALA A 196 -10.30 -9.43 18.67
N ARG A 197 -10.93 -8.33 19.10
CA ARG A 197 -10.47 -7.55 20.26
C ARG A 197 -10.55 -8.34 21.57
N SER A 198 -11.61 -9.13 21.77
CA SER A 198 -11.73 -10.00 22.96
C SER A 198 -10.65 -11.08 23.02
N LYS A 199 -10.06 -11.44 21.88
CA LYS A 199 -8.92 -12.35 21.76
C LYS A 199 -7.57 -11.63 21.78
N GLY A 200 -7.58 -10.31 21.97
CA GLY A 200 -6.39 -9.49 21.99
C GLY A 200 -5.79 -9.21 20.62
N ALA A 201 -6.51 -9.42 19.51
CA ALA A 201 -6.02 -9.02 18.19
C ALA A 201 -6.26 -7.52 17.96
N ILE A 202 -5.29 -6.86 17.32
CA ILE A 202 -5.37 -5.44 16.92
C ILE A 202 -5.77 -5.36 15.46
N ILE A 203 -6.75 -4.52 15.14
CA ILE A 203 -7.28 -4.37 13.78
C ILE A 203 -6.89 -3.00 13.27
N VAL A 204 -6.35 -2.92 12.06
CA VAL A 204 -5.85 -1.70 11.44
C VAL A 204 -6.48 -1.57 10.05
N ALA A 205 -7.04 -0.41 9.73
CA ALA A 205 -7.69 -0.18 8.45
C ALA A 205 -7.37 1.19 7.84
N ALA A 206 -7.52 1.26 6.52
CA ALA A 206 -7.27 2.48 5.76
C ALA A 206 -8.30 3.57 6.06
N GLY A 207 -7.82 4.81 6.20
CA GLY A 207 -8.66 6.01 6.34
C GLY A 207 -9.40 6.44 5.07
N GLY A 208 -9.16 5.77 3.93
CA GLY A 208 -9.79 6.11 2.64
C GLY A 208 -8.99 7.12 1.82
N ASN A 209 -9.34 7.20 0.53
CA ASN A 209 -8.62 7.97 -0.48
C ASN A 209 -9.59 8.85 -1.28
N ARG A 210 -9.44 10.18 -1.19
CA ARG A 210 -10.20 11.15 -2.00
C ARG A 210 -10.05 10.91 -3.50
N THR A 211 -8.88 10.43 -3.92
CA THR A 211 -8.61 10.09 -5.33
C THR A 211 -9.42 8.90 -5.84
N GLN A 212 -9.96 8.08 -4.93
CA GLN A 212 -10.88 6.97 -5.24
C GLN A 212 -12.36 7.37 -5.07
N GLY A 213 -12.64 8.65 -4.80
CA GLY A 213 -13.99 9.17 -4.63
C GLY A 213 -14.53 9.09 -3.21
N ASP A 214 -13.70 8.69 -2.23
CA ASP A 214 -14.11 8.70 -0.83
C ASP A 214 -14.38 10.14 -0.36
N THR A 215 -15.48 10.31 0.37
CA THR A 215 -15.89 11.60 0.97
C THR A 215 -15.88 11.56 2.50
N LYS A 216 -15.74 10.36 3.07
CA LYS A 216 -15.64 10.05 4.50
C LYS A 216 -14.82 8.76 4.65
N VAL A 217 -14.42 8.42 5.88
CA VAL A 217 -13.69 7.16 6.12
C VAL A 217 -14.59 5.98 5.77
N PRO A 218 -14.23 5.14 4.78
CA PRO A 218 -15.03 4.01 4.37
C PRO A 218 -14.93 2.87 5.39
N ILE A 219 -15.84 1.90 5.29
CA ILE A 219 -15.68 0.61 5.98
C ILE A 219 -14.48 -0.13 5.39
N PRO A 220 -13.63 -0.77 6.21
CA PRO A 220 -13.78 -1.00 7.65
C PRO A 220 -13.17 0.07 8.58
N GLY A 221 -12.52 1.11 8.06
CA GLY A 221 -11.92 2.17 8.88
C GLY A 221 -12.92 2.83 9.84
N SER A 222 -14.15 3.07 9.41
CA SER A 222 -15.16 3.71 10.27
C SER A 222 -15.76 2.82 11.36
N TYR A 223 -15.37 1.55 11.46
CA TYR A 223 -15.82 0.68 12.57
C TYR A 223 -15.12 1.04 13.88
N ALA A 224 -15.87 1.08 14.97
CA ALA A 224 -15.27 1.27 16.29
C ALA A 224 -14.39 0.08 16.72
N GLY A 225 -13.31 0.38 17.44
CA GLY A 225 -12.32 -0.63 17.82
C GLY A 225 -11.33 -1.00 16.69
N VAL A 226 -11.41 -0.34 15.54
CA VAL A 226 -10.39 -0.42 14.48
C VAL A 226 -9.48 0.80 14.58
N ILE A 227 -8.18 0.61 14.40
CA ILE A 227 -7.23 1.71 14.25
C ILE A 227 -7.33 2.24 12.82
N THR A 228 -7.86 3.43 12.65
CA THR A 228 -7.97 4.09 11.35
C THR A 228 -6.71 4.87 11.02
N VAL A 229 -6.12 4.60 9.86
CA VAL A 229 -4.83 5.19 9.48
C VAL A 229 -4.96 6.22 8.36
N GLY A 230 -4.62 7.47 8.69
CA GLY A 230 -4.49 8.58 7.75
C GLY A 230 -3.13 8.61 7.03
N GLY A 231 -3.03 9.45 6.00
CA GLY A 231 -1.87 9.49 5.11
C GLY A 231 -1.07 10.80 5.15
N THR A 232 0.26 10.69 5.10
CA THR A 232 1.18 11.83 4.95
C THR A 232 1.95 11.82 3.62
N ASN A 233 2.39 13.01 3.20
CA ASN A 233 3.36 13.21 2.14
C ASN A 233 4.76 12.75 2.57
N ARG A 234 5.71 12.78 1.63
CA ARG A 234 7.13 12.47 1.89
C ARG A 234 7.77 13.34 2.98
N ASP A 235 7.39 14.61 3.04
CA ASP A 235 7.86 15.58 4.04
C ASP A 235 7.12 15.47 5.39
N GLY A 236 6.20 14.51 5.51
CA GLY A 236 5.40 14.29 6.69
C GLY A 236 4.29 15.32 6.93
N THR A 237 3.98 16.16 5.94
CA THR A 237 2.76 16.98 5.92
C THR A 237 1.53 16.14 5.55
N ALA A 238 0.32 16.65 5.81
CA ALA A 238 -0.91 15.94 5.48
C ALA A 238 -1.01 15.66 3.97
N TRP A 239 -1.28 14.41 3.59
CA TRP A 239 -1.49 14.07 2.18
C TRP A 239 -2.90 14.47 1.77
N SER A 240 -3.03 15.30 0.73
CA SER A 240 -4.33 15.77 0.24
C SER A 240 -5.25 14.65 -0.27
N GLY A 241 -4.68 13.49 -0.61
CA GLY A 241 -5.44 12.28 -0.96
C GLY A 241 -6.08 11.57 0.24
N SER A 242 -5.62 11.79 1.47
CA SER A 242 -6.20 11.16 2.67
C SER A 242 -7.49 11.85 3.09
N ILE A 243 -8.50 11.07 3.50
CA ILE A 243 -9.65 11.63 4.22
C ILE A 243 -9.17 12.20 5.57
N ALA A 244 -9.78 13.31 5.97
CA ALA A 244 -9.67 13.87 7.31
C ALA A 244 -11.04 13.70 7.99
N ASP A 245 -11.06 13.05 9.15
CA ASP A 245 -12.28 12.63 9.85
C ASP A 245 -11.93 12.34 11.32
N GLU A 246 -12.87 12.58 12.23
CA GLU A 246 -12.67 12.31 13.66
C GLU A 246 -12.42 10.83 13.97
N THR A 247 -12.67 9.91 13.04
CA THR A 247 -12.34 8.49 13.17
C THR A 247 -10.86 8.19 12.93
N VAL A 248 -10.06 9.11 12.37
CA VAL A 248 -8.61 8.90 12.17
C VAL A 248 -7.89 8.84 13.53
N ASP A 249 -7.16 7.75 13.76
CA ASP A 249 -6.49 7.50 15.05
C ASP A 249 -4.98 7.76 15.01
N ILE A 250 -4.36 7.59 13.85
CA ILE A 250 -2.93 7.82 13.64
C ILE A 250 -2.64 8.04 12.15
N ALA A 251 -1.54 8.71 11.82
CA ALA A 251 -1.08 8.86 10.44
C ALA A 251 0.26 8.16 10.17
N ALA A 252 0.49 7.79 8.91
CA ALA A 252 1.77 7.30 8.43
C ALA A 252 2.02 7.72 6.96
N PRO A 253 3.24 7.58 6.44
CA PRO A 253 3.54 7.87 5.04
C PRO A 253 2.55 7.17 4.08
N ALA A 254 2.04 7.90 3.10
CA ALA A 254 1.06 7.42 2.12
C ALA A 254 1.48 7.67 0.68
N GLN A 255 2.20 8.77 0.43
CA GLN A 255 2.54 9.22 -0.90
C GLN A 255 3.77 8.47 -1.46
N ASP A 256 3.69 8.05 -2.72
CA ASP A 256 4.81 7.54 -3.54
C ASP A 256 5.64 6.45 -2.84
N LEU A 257 4.96 5.52 -2.18
CA LEU A 257 5.55 4.38 -1.49
C LEU A 257 5.99 3.33 -2.49
N VAL A 258 7.27 2.93 -2.42
CA VAL A 258 7.82 1.83 -3.22
C VAL A 258 7.72 0.51 -2.46
N ALA A 259 7.17 -0.50 -3.13
CA ALA A 259 6.85 -1.80 -2.54
C ALA A 259 6.98 -2.91 -3.60
N ALA A 260 7.10 -4.17 -3.15
CA ALA A 260 7.12 -5.32 -4.05
C ALA A 260 5.76 -5.49 -4.75
N ALA A 261 5.78 -5.98 -5.98
CA ALA A 261 4.60 -6.26 -6.77
C ALA A 261 4.80 -7.57 -7.55
N PRO A 262 3.74 -8.34 -7.83
CA PRO A 262 3.86 -9.53 -8.66
C PRO A 262 4.41 -9.16 -10.04
N THR A 263 5.33 -9.98 -10.57
CA THR A 263 5.93 -9.74 -11.90
C THR A 263 4.91 -9.83 -13.05
N SER A 264 3.79 -10.51 -12.81
CA SER A 264 2.62 -10.52 -13.68
C SER A 264 1.91 -9.17 -13.80
N LYS A 265 2.15 -8.25 -12.85
CA LYS A 265 1.61 -6.88 -12.84
C LYS A 265 2.63 -5.85 -13.24
N ILE A 266 3.83 -5.94 -12.66
CA ILE A 266 4.91 -5.01 -12.95
C ILE A 266 6.16 -5.83 -13.23
N LYS A 267 6.67 -5.78 -14.46
CA LYS A 267 7.79 -6.63 -14.91
C LYS A 267 9.03 -6.53 -14.02
N SER A 268 9.28 -5.39 -13.38
CA SER A 268 10.40 -5.19 -12.46
C SER A 268 10.25 -5.94 -11.13
N GLY A 269 9.04 -6.35 -10.75
CA GLY A 269 8.73 -6.86 -9.40
C GLY A 269 8.49 -5.76 -8.36
N TYR A 270 8.51 -4.48 -8.75
CA TYR A 270 8.37 -3.36 -7.82
C TYR A 270 7.49 -2.26 -8.38
N GLY A 271 6.63 -1.69 -7.54
CA GLY A 271 5.72 -0.61 -7.91
C GLY A 271 5.79 0.55 -6.93
N GLN A 272 5.40 1.73 -7.42
CA GLN A 272 5.17 2.91 -6.61
C GLN A 272 3.66 3.20 -6.59
N SER A 273 3.11 3.49 -5.41
CA SER A 273 1.70 3.83 -5.26
C SER A 273 1.50 4.84 -4.13
N SER A 274 0.40 5.61 -4.22
CA SER A 274 -0.04 6.51 -3.16
C SER A 274 -1.40 6.06 -2.62
N GLY A 275 -1.54 5.96 -1.30
CA GLY A 275 -2.80 5.53 -0.66
C GLY A 275 -2.66 5.26 0.84
N THR A 276 -3.74 5.48 1.60
CA THR A 276 -3.82 5.13 3.04
C THR A 276 -3.69 3.63 3.29
N SER A 277 -3.89 2.80 2.26
CA SER A 277 -3.53 1.38 2.25
C SER A 277 -2.09 1.13 2.69
N GLY A 278 -1.12 1.89 2.13
CA GLY A 278 0.29 1.75 2.47
C GLY A 278 0.60 2.25 3.89
N SER A 279 -0.07 3.31 4.33
CA SER A 279 0.01 3.81 5.71
C SER A 279 -0.46 2.76 6.72
N THR A 280 -1.56 2.07 6.40
CA THR A 280 -2.11 0.96 7.20
C THR A 280 -1.10 -0.18 7.35
N ALA A 281 -0.44 -0.55 6.26
CA ALA A 281 0.60 -1.58 6.25
C ALA A 281 1.83 -1.15 7.08
N ILE A 282 2.25 0.12 6.98
CA ILE A 282 3.35 0.66 7.79
C ILE A 282 3.00 0.57 9.28
N VAL A 283 1.82 1.05 9.69
CA VAL A 283 1.37 0.99 11.10
C VAL A 283 1.27 -0.45 11.61
N SER A 284 0.75 -1.37 10.79
CA SER A 284 0.71 -2.80 11.11
C SER A 284 2.11 -3.38 11.34
N GLY A 285 3.10 -2.95 10.54
CA GLY A 285 4.50 -3.28 10.76
C GLY A 285 5.06 -2.70 12.06
N VAL A 286 4.74 -1.45 12.40
CA VAL A 286 5.20 -0.83 13.67
C VAL A 286 4.61 -1.55 14.87
N LEU A 287 3.33 -1.91 14.84
CA LEU A 287 2.69 -2.74 15.87
C LEU A 287 3.42 -4.08 16.04
N ALA A 288 3.85 -4.71 14.94
CA ALA A 288 4.62 -5.94 14.99
C ALA A 288 6.02 -5.74 15.60
N LEU A 289 6.68 -4.61 15.33
CA LEU A 289 7.93 -4.25 15.99
C LEU A 289 7.72 -4.11 17.51
N ILE A 290 6.73 -3.34 17.94
CA ILE A 290 6.40 -3.11 19.36
C ILE A 290 6.17 -4.44 20.06
N TRP A 291 5.31 -5.30 19.50
CA TRP A 291 4.96 -6.56 20.15
C TRP A 291 6.11 -7.57 20.16
N SER A 292 6.99 -7.56 19.15
CA SER A 292 8.19 -8.40 19.18
C SER A 292 9.20 -7.95 20.23
N LYS A 293 9.25 -6.65 20.56
CA LYS A 293 10.06 -6.14 21.67
C LYS A 293 9.45 -6.45 23.04
N TYR A 294 8.13 -6.32 23.14
CA TYR A 294 7.38 -6.48 24.39
C TYR A 294 6.37 -7.64 24.25
N PRO A 295 6.83 -8.90 24.22
CA PRO A 295 5.98 -10.05 23.89
C PRO A 295 4.83 -10.28 24.88
N ASP A 296 5.02 -9.90 26.15
CA ASP A 296 4.06 -10.08 27.24
C ASP A 296 3.08 -8.91 27.39
N MET A 297 3.21 -7.86 26.57
CA MET A 297 2.31 -6.72 26.57
C MET A 297 0.95 -7.10 25.98
N ASP A 298 -0.13 -6.69 26.65
CA ASP A 298 -1.48 -6.83 26.10
C ASP A 298 -1.73 -5.83 24.93
N ALA A 299 -2.79 -6.10 24.16
CA ALA A 299 -3.12 -5.28 23.00
C ALA A 299 -3.37 -3.82 23.34
N ALA A 300 -4.07 -3.54 24.46
CA ALA A 300 -4.38 -2.18 24.90
C ALA A 300 -3.09 -1.36 25.14
N ASN A 301 -2.09 -1.98 25.76
CA ASN A 301 -0.80 -1.35 26.04
C ASN A 301 0.09 -1.23 24.80
N VAL A 302 -0.03 -2.14 23.83
CA VAL A 302 0.62 -2.01 22.51
C VAL A 302 0.03 -0.81 21.75
N VAL A 303 -1.31 -0.66 21.72
CA VAL A 303 -1.99 0.49 21.09
C VAL A 303 -1.69 1.79 21.82
N ASN A 304 -1.70 1.79 23.15
CA ASN A 304 -1.33 2.96 23.94
C ASN A 304 0.10 3.42 23.63
N ARG A 305 1.03 2.48 23.49
CA ARG A 305 2.42 2.78 23.07
C ARG A 305 2.43 3.48 21.72
N LEU A 306 1.76 2.88 20.73
CA LEU A 306 1.67 3.42 19.38
C LEU A 306 1.20 4.89 19.40
N PHE A 307 0.14 5.19 20.15
CA PHE A 307 -0.43 6.54 20.22
C PHE A 307 0.41 7.52 21.04
N LYS A 308 0.91 7.10 22.21
CA LYS A 308 1.66 8.01 23.11
C LYS A 308 3.05 8.38 22.60
N THR A 309 3.61 7.59 21.69
CA THR A 309 4.91 7.90 21.08
C THR A 309 4.79 8.49 19.69
N ALA A 310 3.57 8.66 19.16
CA ALA A 310 3.38 9.30 17.87
C ALA A 310 3.87 10.76 17.92
N GLN A 311 4.42 11.23 16.80
CA GLN A 311 4.82 12.63 16.64
C GLN A 311 3.58 13.48 16.40
N ASP A 312 3.18 14.23 17.42
CA ASP A 312 2.08 15.18 17.32
C ASP A 312 2.36 16.22 16.22
N LYS A 313 1.44 16.31 15.26
CA LYS A 313 1.48 17.19 14.11
C LYS A 313 0.08 17.71 13.85
N GLY A 314 -0.02 18.92 13.33
CA GLY A 314 -1.31 19.56 13.09
C GLY A 314 -1.73 20.36 14.31
N GLN A 315 -2.97 20.14 14.77
CA GLN A 315 -3.45 20.78 15.99
C GLN A 315 -2.92 20.00 17.21
N PRO A 316 -2.48 20.67 18.29
CA PRO A 316 -1.97 19.97 19.46
C PRO A 316 -2.97 18.94 20.00
N GLY A 317 -2.50 17.70 20.21
CA GLY A 317 -3.32 16.59 20.65
C GLY A 317 -3.95 15.80 19.48
N ARG A 318 -5.10 15.18 19.74
CA ARG A 318 -5.77 14.37 18.71
C ARG A 318 -6.50 15.29 17.72
N ASP A 319 -6.28 15.10 16.42
CA ASP A 319 -6.97 15.85 15.37
C ASP A 319 -7.50 14.96 14.22
N PRO A 320 -8.40 15.47 13.36
CA PRO A 320 -9.02 14.67 12.29
C PRO A 320 -8.08 14.25 11.15
N VAL A 321 -6.86 14.79 11.09
CA VAL A 321 -5.91 14.58 9.99
C VAL A 321 -4.83 13.58 10.38
N PHE A 322 -4.25 13.77 11.55
CA PHE A 322 -3.15 12.96 12.08
C PHE A 322 -3.58 12.01 13.19
N GLY A 323 -4.82 12.11 13.69
CA GLY A 323 -5.22 11.38 14.88
C GLY A 323 -4.31 11.74 16.04
N ASN A 324 -3.67 10.76 16.67
CA ASN A 324 -2.68 10.98 17.74
C ASN A 324 -1.31 11.47 17.23
N GLY A 325 -1.11 11.63 15.92
CA GLY A 325 0.14 12.06 15.30
C GLY A 325 0.65 11.13 14.21
N VAL A 326 1.86 11.37 13.73
CA VAL A 326 2.54 10.47 12.78
C VAL A 326 3.28 9.38 13.55
N VAL A 327 3.13 8.12 13.13
CA VAL A 327 3.78 6.98 13.78
C VAL A 327 5.31 7.15 13.89
N ASP A 328 5.86 6.85 15.07
CA ASP A 328 7.30 6.89 15.33
C ASP A 328 7.79 5.53 15.84
N PRO A 329 8.36 4.67 14.97
CA PRO A 329 8.84 3.35 15.37
C PRO A 329 9.99 3.40 16.38
N VAL A 330 10.84 4.43 16.32
CA VAL A 330 12.00 4.54 17.22
C VAL A 330 11.53 4.88 18.62
N ALA A 331 10.67 5.89 18.77
CA ALA A 331 10.08 6.26 20.05
C ALA A 331 9.20 5.14 20.60
N ALA A 332 8.36 4.51 19.77
CA ALA A 332 7.52 3.38 20.17
C ALA A 332 8.32 2.21 20.76
N LEU A 333 9.54 1.99 20.28
CA LEU A 333 10.41 0.95 20.81
C LEU A 333 11.23 1.43 22.01
N THR A 334 11.50 2.71 22.22
CA THR A 334 12.51 3.15 23.20
C THR A 334 11.98 3.98 24.37
N ALA A 335 10.79 4.58 24.24
CA ALA A 335 10.22 5.42 25.28
C ALA A 335 9.61 4.62 26.44
N ASP A 336 9.70 5.19 27.64
CA ASP A 336 8.96 4.74 28.80
C ASP A 336 7.52 5.26 28.71
N VAL A 337 6.59 4.36 28.39
CA VAL A 337 5.16 4.69 28.29
C VAL A 337 4.39 4.00 29.44
N PRO A 338 3.72 4.77 30.32
CA PRO A 338 2.89 4.22 31.39
C PRO A 338 1.84 3.26 30.86
N ALA A 339 1.65 2.15 31.56
CA ALA A 339 0.64 1.17 31.20
C ALA A 339 -0.78 1.71 31.46
N VAL A 340 -1.74 1.23 30.67
CA VAL A 340 -3.17 1.51 30.80
C VAL A 340 -3.92 0.23 31.11
N THR A 341 -5.01 0.36 31.85
CA THR A 341 -5.94 -0.75 32.16
C THR A 341 -7.20 -0.72 31.30
N ALA A 342 -7.47 0.39 30.62
CA ALA A 342 -8.56 0.55 29.67
C ALA A 342 -8.01 0.59 28.24
N ASP A 343 -8.76 0.03 27.30
CA ASP A 343 -8.38 0.05 25.89
C ASP A 343 -8.50 1.50 25.33
N PRO A 344 -7.43 2.08 24.77
CA PRO A 344 -7.46 3.42 24.20
C PRO A 344 -8.49 3.60 23.07
N LEU A 345 -8.91 2.53 22.40
CA LEU A 345 -9.91 2.57 21.33
C LEU A 345 -11.36 2.58 21.83
N GLY A 346 -11.58 2.49 23.15
CA GLY A 346 -12.92 2.43 23.74
C GLY A 346 -13.68 1.13 23.40
N PRO A 347 -14.99 1.05 23.68
CA PRO A 347 -15.78 -0.17 23.46
C PRO A 347 -15.99 -0.48 21.97
N ALA A 348 -15.92 -1.77 21.59
CA ALA A 348 -16.07 -2.22 20.19
C ALA A 348 -17.51 -2.16 19.65
N THR A 349 -18.50 -1.99 20.54
CA THR A 349 -19.93 -2.14 20.24
C THR A 349 -20.65 -0.83 19.96
N SER A 350 -19.99 0.31 20.19
CA SER A 350 -20.57 1.61 19.85
C SER A 350 -20.17 1.93 18.42
N ALA A 351 -21.11 1.90 17.46
CA ALA A 351 -20.87 2.62 16.20
C ALA A 351 -20.41 4.02 16.58
N SER A 352 -19.25 4.46 16.08
CA SER A 352 -18.73 5.80 16.38
C SER A 352 -19.81 6.79 15.97
N THR A 353 -20.54 7.30 16.95
CA THR A 353 -21.55 8.33 16.73
C THR A 353 -20.74 9.60 16.62
N ALA A 354 -20.29 9.89 15.40
CA ALA A 354 -19.75 11.20 15.07
C ALA A 354 -20.75 12.22 15.59
N ALA A 355 -20.36 12.97 16.63
CA ALA A 355 -21.12 14.12 17.09
C ALA A 355 -21.19 15.06 15.90
N THR A 356 -22.38 15.14 15.29
CA THR A 356 -22.67 16.06 14.20
C THR A 356 -22.59 17.47 14.77
N THR A 357 -21.40 18.05 14.73
CA THR A 357 -21.24 19.51 14.75
C THR A 357 -20.95 19.88 13.31
N ALA A 358 -21.97 20.44 12.64
CA ALA A 358 -21.86 20.87 11.25
C ALA A 358 -20.64 21.81 11.07
N PRO A 359 -19.78 21.61 10.06
CA PRO A 359 -18.79 22.61 9.73
C PRO A 359 -19.51 23.81 9.12
N THR A 360 -19.56 24.93 9.84
CA THR A 360 -19.81 26.23 9.24
C THR A 360 -18.68 26.49 8.23
N GLY A 361 -19.06 26.59 6.97
CA GLY A 361 -18.14 26.65 5.84
C GLY A 361 -17.06 27.71 5.95
N SER A 362 -15.84 27.33 5.64
CA SER A 362 -14.91 28.19 4.93
C SER A 362 -13.95 27.32 4.12
N ASP A 363 -14.28 27.15 2.84
CA ASP A 363 -13.36 26.62 1.83
C ASP A 363 -12.19 27.59 1.71
N LYS A 364 -11.14 27.39 2.52
CA LYS A 364 -9.84 27.99 2.25
C LYS A 364 -9.06 27.03 1.37
N SER A 365 -9.25 27.20 0.06
CA SER A 365 -8.32 26.76 -0.97
C SER A 365 -6.89 27.14 -0.59
N PHE A 366 -6.09 26.16 -0.17
CA PHE A 366 -4.65 26.33 0.00
C PHE A 366 -3.98 26.37 -1.37
N GLY A 367 -3.77 27.59 -1.87
CA GLY A 367 -2.98 27.87 -3.06
C GLY A 367 -3.10 29.34 -3.41
N THR A 368 -2.10 30.15 -3.08
CA THR A 368 -2.03 31.52 -3.57
C THR A 368 -1.97 31.52 -5.11
N PRO A 369 -2.70 32.42 -5.79
CA PRO A 369 -2.76 32.46 -7.26
C PRO A 369 -1.39 32.68 -7.93
N ALA A 370 -0.38 33.14 -7.18
CA ALA A 370 0.99 33.28 -7.64
C ALA A 370 1.72 31.95 -7.95
N VAL A 371 1.30 30.83 -7.34
CA VAL A 371 1.94 29.51 -7.56
C VAL A 371 1.39 28.83 -8.82
N ARG A 372 0.13 29.10 -9.18
CA ARG A 372 -0.53 28.50 -10.35
C ARG A 372 -0.01 29.06 -11.68
N THR A 373 0.45 30.32 -11.71
CA THR A 373 1.01 30.95 -12.92
C THR A 373 2.47 30.57 -13.17
N ALA A 374 3.25 30.23 -12.13
CA ALA A 374 4.64 29.79 -12.28
C ALA A 374 4.75 28.36 -12.87
N ILE A 375 3.82 27.46 -12.51
CA ILE A 375 3.83 26.07 -13.00
C ILE A 375 3.42 25.99 -14.48
N ALA A 376 2.48 26.84 -14.94
CA ALA A 376 2.08 26.88 -16.36
C ALA A 376 3.19 27.41 -17.28
N ALA A 377 3.98 28.39 -16.83
CA ALA A 377 5.10 28.93 -17.61
C ALA A 377 6.28 27.95 -17.72
N GLY A 378 6.56 27.18 -16.66
CA GLY A 378 7.62 26.17 -16.65
C GLY A 378 7.33 24.98 -17.58
N VAL A 379 6.07 24.50 -17.60
CA VAL A 379 5.65 23.41 -18.49
C VAL A 379 5.64 23.85 -19.96
N GLY A 380 5.22 25.10 -20.24
CA GLY A 380 5.27 25.66 -21.60
C GLY A 380 6.70 25.75 -22.14
N LEU A 381 7.66 26.23 -21.34
CA LEU A 381 9.06 26.34 -21.75
C LEU A 381 9.71 24.96 -21.95
N PHE A 382 9.37 23.98 -21.12
CA PHE A 382 9.85 22.60 -21.27
C PHE A 382 9.34 21.95 -22.57
N CYS A 383 8.05 22.12 -22.89
CA CYS A 383 7.48 21.61 -24.13
C CYS A 383 8.09 22.26 -25.38
N ILE A 384 8.35 23.57 -25.35
CA ILE A 384 8.99 24.28 -26.48
C ILE A 384 10.44 23.80 -26.68
N LEU A 385 11.20 23.62 -25.60
CA LEU A 385 12.57 23.11 -25.68
C LEU A 385 12.62 21.65 -26.16
N ALA A 386 11.69 20.81 -25.73
CA ALA A 386 11.58 19.43 -26.19
C ALA A 386 11.26 19.33 -27.69
N VAL A 387 10.34 20.17 -28.19
CA VAL A 387 9.99 20.23 -29.62
C VAL A 387 11.17 20.77 -30.45
N ALA A 388 11.86 21.81 -29.97
CA ALA A 388 13.06 22.34 -30.64
C ALA A 388 14.16 21.27 -30.73
N LEU A 389 14.39 20.49 -29.67
CA LEU A 389 15.38 19.41 -29.67
C LEU A 389 14.98 18.28 -30.64
N ALA A 390 13.70 17.92 -30.67
CA ALA A 390 13.15 16.90 -31.57
C ALA A 390 13.24 17.28 -33.05
N ILE A 391 13.29 18.58 -33.38
CA ILE A 391 13.48 19.07 -34.76
C ILE A 391 14.98 19.20 -35.10
N ILE A 392 15.81 19.71 -34.18
CA ILE A 392 17.22 20.00 -34.44
C ILE A 392 18.06 18.71 -34.57
N LEU A 393 17.78 17.70 -33.75
CA LEU A 393 18.53 16.44 -33.75
C LEU A 393 18.43 15.66 -35.07
N PRO A 394 17.25 15.43 -35.67
CA PRO A 394 17.16 14.75 -36.97
C PRO A 394 17.72 15.59 -38.12
N VAL A 395 17.60 16.92 -38.09
CA VAL A 395 18.19 17.81 -39.11
C VAL A 395 19.72 17.76 -39.06
N ARG A 396 20.33 17.76 -37.86
CA ARG A 396 21.77 17.57 -37.70
C ARG A 396 22.24 16.17 -38.08
N ALA A 397 21.46 15.13 -37.78
CA ALA A 397 21.75 13.77 -38.20
C ALA A 397 21.70 13.61 -39.73
N ALA A 398 20.71 14.23 -40.38
CA ALA A 398 20.58 14.24 -41.85
C ALA A 398 21.68 15.04 -42.53
N ALA A 399 22.07 16.20 -41.98
CA ALA A 399 23.19 17.00 -42.48
C ALA A 399 24.53 16.25 -42.35
N ARG A 400 24.76 15.53 -41.24
CA ARG A 400 25.94 14.67 -41.06
C ARG A 400 25.97 13.46 -42.01
N ARG A 401 24.81 12.91 -42.35
CA ARG A 401 24.69 11.82 -43.34
C ARG A 401 24.95 12.31 -44.77
N ARG A 402 24.53 13.53 -45.12
CA ARG A 402 24.82 14.14 -46.44
C ARG A 402 26.28 14.57 -46.61
N ALA A 403 26.98 14.87 -45.51
CA ALA A 403 28.41 15.19 -45.54
C ALA A 403 29.34 13.96 -45.64
N ARG A 404 28.81 12.74 -45.46
CA ARG A 404 29.52 11.49 -45.73
C ARG A 404 29.05 10.95 -47.08
N GLY A 405 29.85 11.14 -48.13
CA GLY A 405 29.60 10.54 -49.44
C GLY A 405 29.52 9.00 -49.38
N PRO A 406 28.97 8.34 -50.43
CA PRO A 406 28.76 6.90 -50.42
C PRO A 406 30.09 6.15 -50.22
N GLN A 407 30.15 5.34 -49.16
CA GLN A 407 31.28 4.47 -48.86
C GLN A 407 31.12 3.19 -49.67
N ALA A 408 32.14 2.82 -50.47
CA ALA A 408 32.18 1.53 -51.16
C ALA A 408 32.11 0.37 -50.14
N PRO A 409 31.44 -0.75 -50.46
CA PRO A 409 31.38 -1.88 -49.56
C PRO A 409 32.77 -2.52 -49.37
N PRO A 410 33.11 -3.00 -48.17
CA PRO A 410 34.37 -3.69 -47.94
C PRO A 410 34.41 -5.05 -48.68
N PRO A 411 35.58 -5.51 -49.14
CA PRO A 411 35.71 -6.84 -49.72
C PRO A 411 35.38 -7.92 -48.68
N GLY A 412 34.55 -8.88 -49.08
CA GLY A 412 34.12 -10.01 -48.24
C GLY A 412 35.30 -10.82 -47.71
N ARG A 413 35.32 -11.04 -46.40
CA ARG A 413 36.21 -12.03 -45.77
C ARG A 413 35.47 -13.37 -45.70
N PHE A 414 36.01 -14.36 -46.39
CA PHE A 414 35.67 -15.77 -46.18
C PHE A 414 36.02 -16.21 -44.75
N PRO A 415 35.22 -17.09 -44.11
CA PRO A 415 35.64 -17.73 -42.87
C PRO A 415 36.75 -18.78 -43.13
N PRO A 416 37.66 -19.03 -42.16
CA PRO A 416 38.70 -20.03 -42.30
C PRO A 416 38.14 -21.47 -42.26
N PRO A 417 38.82 -22.45 -42.88
CA PRO A 417 38.39 -23.84 -42.86
C PRO A 417 38.59 -24.48 -41.49
N GLY A 418 37.60 -25.28 -41.06
CA GLY A 418 37.67 -26.11 -39.86
C GLY A 418 38.57 -27.35 -40.04
N PRO A 419 38.98 -28.01 -38.94
CA PRO A 419 39.89 -29.15 -38.98
C PRO A 419 39.23 -30.44 -39.53
N PRO A 420 40.02 -31.38 -40.07
CA PRO A 420 39.52 -32.58 -40.73
C PRO A 420 38.97 -33.61 -39.74
N GLY A 421 37.77 -34.12 -40.00
CA GLY A 421 37.21 -35.31 -39.34
C GLY A 421 37.74 -36.60 -39.99
N PRO A 422 37.89 -37.70 -39.23
CA PRO A 422 38.35 -38.98 -39.75
C PRO A 422 37.24 -39.66 -40.58
N GLY A 423 37.64 -40.16 -41.75
CA GLY A 423 36.74 -40.80 -42.70
C GLY A 423 36.31 -42.21 -42.29
N PHE A 424 35.14 -42.62 -42.78
CA PHE A 424 34.80 -44.02 -43.00
C PHE A 424 33.95 -44.16 -44.27
N SER A 425 34.21 -45.26 -44.95
CA SER A 425 33.83 -45.73 -46.29
C SER A 425 32.33 -45.93 -46.55
N GLY A 426 31.86 -45.60 -47.77
CA GLY A 426 30.63 -46.18 -48.38
C GLY A 426 30.85 -47.63 -48.86
N PRO A 427 30.00 -48.26 -49.73
CA PRO A 427 28.88 -47.75 -50.56
C PRO A 427 27.70 -48.79 -50.63
N PRO A 428 26.96 -49.07 -51.75
CA PRO A 428 26.30 -48.27 -52.83
C PRO A 428 24.74 -48.52 -52.82
N GLY A 429 23.83 -47.90 -53.56
CA GLY A 429 23.82 -47.38 -54.93
C GLY A 429 22.37 -47.20 -55.45
N TYR A 430 22.28 -46.76 -56.71
CA TYR A 430 21.12 -46.58 -57.61
C TYR A 430 20.30 -45.28 -57.54
N GLY A 431 20.43 -44.45 -58.60
CA GLY A 431 19.46 -43.42 -59.02
C GLY A 431 18.57 -43.94 -60.17
N PRO A 432 18.18 -43.08 -61.13
CA PRO A 432 17.12 -42.03 -61.16
C PRO A 432 16.00 -42.45 -62.19
N PRO A 433 15.14 -41.62 -62.85
CA PRO A 433 14.98 -40.14 -62.91
C PRO A 433 13.53 -39.57 -63.00
N GLY A 434 13.40 -38.23 -63.06
CA GLY A 434 12.40 -37.54 -63.89
C GLY A 434 11.47 -36.50 -63.20
N GLY A 435 11.65 -35.21 -63.50
CA GLY A 435 10.55 -34.20 -63.47
C GLY A 435 9.89 -34.07 -64.87
N PRO A 436 9.17 -32.99 -65.25
CA PRO A 436 8.66 -31.83 -64.48
C PRO A 436 7.19 -31.40 -64.82
N GLY A 437 6.68 -30.34 -64.17
CA GLY A 437 5.50 -29.52 -64.58
C GLY A 437 4.21 -29.80 -63.79
N GLY A 438 3.33 -28.87 -63.40
CA GLY A 438 3.14 -27.45 -63.70
C GLY A 438 1.66 -27.17 -64.02
N PHE A 439 1.03 -26.23 -63.27
CA PHE A 439 -0.24 -25.49 -63.52
C PHE A 439 -1.64 -26.07 -63.15
N GLY A 440 -2.43 -25.24 -62.44
CA GLY A 440 -3.88 -25.04 -62.69
C GLY A 440 -4.89 -25.29 -61.54
N PRO A 441 -5.74 -24.29 -61.13
CA PRO A 441 -6.74 -24.39 -60.03
C PRO A 441 -8.22 -24.44 -60.55
N PRO A 442 -9.30 -24.06 -59.79
CA PRO A 442 -10.23 -24.98 -59.10
C PRO A 442 -11.72 -24.88 -59.53
N GLY A 443 -12.57 -25.82 -59.07
CA GLY A 443 -14.05 -25.79 -59.09
C GLY A 443 -14.61 -27.17 -58.68
N GLN A 444 -15.77 -27.39 -58.07
CA GLN A 444 -16.96 -26.61 -57.73
C GLN A 444 -17.85 -27.50 -56.80
N PRO A 445 -18.67 -26.99 -55.86
CA PRO A 445 -19.58 -27.80 -55.04
C PRO A 445 -21.07 -27.63 -55.43
N GLY A 446 -21.92 -28.61 -55.10
CA GLY A 446 -23.39 -28.52 -55.17
C GLY A 446 -24.13 -29.47 -54.21
N GLY A 447 -25.06 -28.93 -53.41
CA GLY A 447 -26.09 -29.65 -52.62
C GLY A 447 -27.34 -30.00 -53.47
N PRO A 448 -28.60 -30.07 -52.97
CA PRO A 448 -29.16 -29.75 -51.62
C PRO A 448 -30.30 -30.71 -51.09
N GLY A 449 -30.91 -30.41 -49.91
CA GLY A 449 -32.26 -30.86 -49.48
C GLY A 449 -32.48 -31.06 -47.96
N THR A 450 -32.93 -30.06 -47.18
CA THR A 450 -34.29 -29.85 -46.56
C THR A 450 -34.81 -30.99 -45.66
N ALA A 451 -35.00 -30.90 -44.33
CA ALA A 451 -35.84 -30.06 -43.44
C ALA A 451 -36.96 -30.92 -42.77
N GLY A 452 -37.15 -30.83 -41.43
CA GLY A 452 -38.32 -31.43 -40.75
C GLY A 452 -38.22 -31.59 -39.22
N SER A 453 -39.08 -30.87 -38.51
CA SER A 453 -39.26 -30.74 -37.05
C SER A 453 -40.14 -31.81 -36.38
N GLY A 454 -40.00 -32.02 -35.06
CA GLY A 454 -41.14 -32.37 -34.17
C GLY A 454 -40.93 -33.51 -33.15
N HIS A 455 -41.05 -33.19 -31.85
CA HIS A 455 -41.35 -34.11 -30.73
C HIS A 455 -42.87 -34.42 -30.67
N PRO A 456 -43.36 -35.57 -30.12
CA PRO A 456 -43.55 -35.73 -28.64
C PRO A 456 -43.59 -37.18 -28.04
N GLY A 457 -43.28 -37.30 -26.73
CA GLY A 457 -44.03 -38.03 -25.68
C GLY A 457 -44.08 -39.60 -25.55
N PRO A 458 -44.36 -40.16 -24.35
CA PRO A 458 -44.05 -41.55 -23.89
C PRO A 458 -45.29 -42.50 -23.81
N PRO A 459 -45.20 -43.77 -23.31
CA PRO A 459 -45.49 -44.07 -21.87
C PRO A 459 -44.87 -45.38 -21.27
N GLY A 460 -44.97 -45.57 -19.93
CA GLY A 460 -45.14 -46.91 -19.30
C GLY A 460 -44.46 -47.21 -17.94
N GLY A 461 -45.23 -47.18 -16.83
CA GLY A 461 -45.06 -48.04 -15.64
C GLY A 461 -46.20 -49.10 -15.60
N PRO A 462 -46.51 -49.85 -14.50
CA PRO A 462 -46.02 -49.78 -13.09
C PRO A 462 -45.74 -51.15 -12.41
N GLY A 463 -45.26 -51.15 -11.14
CA GLY A 463 -45.25 -52.32 -10.24
C GLY A 463 -44.62 -52.07 -8.86
N THR A 464 -45.33 -52.40 -7.78
CA THR A 464 -45.17 -51.98 -6.36
C THR A 464 -44.58 -53.05 -5.39
N ALA A 465 -44.26 -52.60 -4.16
CA ALA A 465 -43.95 -53.29 -2.88
C ALA A 465 -42.45 -53.43 -2.55
N GLY A 466 -41.90 -53.20 -1.35
CA GLY A 466 -42.40 -52.96 0.01
C GLY A 466 -41.34 -53.48 1.03
N PHE A 467 -41.30 -52.94 2.26
CA PHE A 467 -40.47 -53.34 3.44
C PHE A 467 -38.98 -52.93 3.41
N GLY A 468 -38.30 -52.41 4.44
CA GLY A 468 -38.59 -52.12 5.85
C GLY A 468 -37.23 -51.87 6.56
N HIS A 469 -37.13 -50.83 7.40
CA HIS A 469 -35.94 -50.50 8.22
C HIS A 469 -35.74 -51.47 9.39
N PRO A 470 -34.51 -51.56 9.94
CA PRO A 470 -34.32 -51.78 11.37
C PRO A 470 -33.58 -50.60 12.04
N GLY A 471 -34.13 -50.17 13.19
CA GLY A 471 -33.52 -49.24 14.15
C GLY A 471 -32.51 -49.91 15.11
N PRO A 472 -32.05 -49.17 16.15
CA PRO A 472 -30.82 -49.47 16.89
C PRO A 472 -31.07 -50.31 18.16
N PRO A 473 -30.03 -50.95 18.75
CA PRO A 473 -30.16 -51.59 20.06
C PRO A 473 -29.69 -50.68 21.22
N GLY A 474 -30.49 -50.65 22.30
CA GLY A 474 -30.14 -50.11 23.62
C GLY A 474 -29.50 -51.15 24.56
N GLY A 475 -28.92 -50.68 25.67
CA GLY A 475 -28.33 -51.48 26.78
C GLY A 475 -29.37 -52.23 27.65
N PRO A 476 -29.10 -52.69 28.90
CA PRO A 476 -28.06 -52.27 29.88
C PRO A 476 -27.35 -53.41 30.68
N GLY A 477 -26.44 -53.09 31.61
CA GLY A 477 -26.17 -53.94 32.82
C GLY A 477 -24.71 -54.21 33.27
N THR A 478 -24.25 -53.42 34.26
CA THR A 478 -23.42 -53.73 35.46
C THR A 478 -22.37 -54.88 35.53
N ALA A 479 -21.13 -54.51 35.93
CA ALA A 479 -20.39 -54.95 37.15
C ALA A 479 -18.88 -55.30 36.95
N GLY A 480 -18.00 -54.66 37.75
CA GLY A 480 -16.92 -55.35 38.48
C GLY A 480 -15.46 -55.26 38.00
N PHE A 481 -14.61 -54.69 38.88
CA PHE A 481 -13.15 -54.92 39.08
C PHE A 481 -12.20 -54.39 37.97
N GLY A 482 -11.07 -53.71 38.20
CA GLY A 482 -10.31 -53.28 39.37
C GLY A 482 -9.07 -52.51 38.87
N GLN A 483 -8.57 -51.56 39.65
CA GLN A 483 -7.34 -50.80 39.35
C GLN A 483 -6.06 -51.61 39.58
N PRO A 484 -4.93 -51.13 39.04
CA PRO A 484 -3.72 -50.99 39.85
C PRO A 484 -3.16 -49.55 39.83
N GLY A 485 -2.79 -49.06 41.02
CA GLY A 485 -2.21 -47.73 41.25
C GLY A 485 -0.69 -47.63 41.03
N PRO A 486 -0.08 -46.46 41.32
CA PRO A 486 1.35 -46.22 41.17
C PRO A 486 2.14 -46.41 42.48
N ALA A 487 3.34 -47.00 42.38
CA ALA A 487 4.42 -46.96 43.39
C ALA A 487 5.26 -45.68 43.21
N GLY A 488 5.98 -45.07 44.15
CA GLY A 488 6.34 -45.36 45.55
C GLY A 488 7.50 -44.40 45.92
N GLN A 489 7.52 -43.89 47.15
CA GLN A 489 8.38 -42.81 47.67
C GLN A 489 9.77 -43.29 48.17
N THR A 490 10.75 -42.37 48.21
CA THR A 490 11.81 -42.16 49.25
C THR A 490 12.56 -40.85 48.91
N GLY A 491 12.94 -39.89 49.76
CA GLY A 491 12.84 -39.63 51.20
C GLY A 491 13.31 -38.18 51.50
N GLN A 492 13.02 -37.67 52.72
CA GLN A 492 13.47 -36.39 53.29
C GLN A 492 14.82 -36.52 54.03
N PRO A 493 15.57 -35.43 54.35
CA PRO A 493 15.30 -34.40 55.40
C PRO A 493 15.46 -32.95 54.86
N GLY A 494 14.93 -31.85 55.40
CA GLY A 494 14.44 -31.48 56.71
C GLY A 494 15.16 -30.20 57.15
N HIS A 495 14.54 -29.02 57.06
CA HIS A 495 14.94 -27.78 57.78
C HIS A 495 13.75 -26.81 57.83
N GLY A 496 13.30 -26.46 59.04
CA GLY A 496 12.33 -25.40 59.27
C GLY A 496 13.01 -24.03 59.42
N PHE A 497 12.24 -22.96 59.29
CA PHE A 497 12.24 -21.74 60.13
C PHE A 497 11.08 -20.85 59.65
N GLY A 498 10.29 -20.33 60.61
CA GLY A 498 9.07 -19.56 60.36
C GLY A 498 9.30 -18.10 59.93
N PRO A 499 8.22 -17.34 59.66
CA PRO A 499 8.29 -15.99 59.09
C PRO A 499 8.46 -14.90 60.16
N PRO A 500 9.15 -13.79 59.86
CA PRO A 500 9.08 -12.59 60.70
C PRO A 500 8.20 -11.46 60.09
N PRO A 501 7.85 -10.45 60.92
CA PRO A 501 6.58 -9.73 60.87
C PRO A 501 6.65 -8.29 60.31
N GLY A 502 5.49 -7.63 60.26
CA GLY A 502 5.28 -6.25 59.82
C GLY A 502 5.84 -5.14 60.74
N PRO A 503 5.57 -3.86 60.41
CA PRO A 503 6.48 -2.73 60.68
C PRO A 503 6.18 -1.99 62.00
N PRO A 504 7.14 -1.19 62.53
CA PRO A 504 6.89 -0.33 63.67
C PRO A 504 6.58 1.14 63.30
N GLN A 505 5.72 1.76 64.11
CA GLN A 505 5.42 3.21 64.21
C GLN A 505 6.13 3.84 65.42
N ARG A 506 6.49 5.15 65.29
CA ARG A 506 6.70 6.24 66.31
C ARG A 506 7.78 6.00 67.39
N GLY A 507 8.43 6.97 68.03
CA GLY A 507 8.60 8.45 68.02
C GLY A 507 10.06 8.69 68.50
N ASP A 508 10.70 9.87 68.51
CA ASP A 508 10.40 11.11 69.22
C ASP A 508 11.39 12.21 68.76
N GLY A 509 10.99 13.49 68.87
CA GLY A 509 11.83 14.69 68.64
C GLY A 509 12.84 14.97 69.79
N PRO A 510 13.33 16.22 70.02
CA PRO A 510 12.66 17.50 69.76
C PRO A 510 13.56 18.71 69.34
N ALA A 511 12.90 19.89 69.25
CA ALA A 511 13.40 21.28 69.36
C ALA A 511 14.02 21.94 68.09
N THR A 512 13.72 23.17 67.66
CA THR A 512 12.93 24.31 68.22
C THR A 512 12.77 25.43 67.15
N ALA A 513 11.69 26.21 67.29
CA ALA A 513 11.45 27.62 66.88
C ALA A 513 11.30 27.96 65.37
N GLY A 514 10.33 28.77 64.91
CA GLY A 514 9.23 29.53 65.55
C GLY A 514 8.69 30.59 64.56
N TRP A 515 7.41 30.99 64.74
CA TRP A 515 6.72 32.21 64.22
C TRP A 515 6.47 32.27 62.68
N GLU A 516 5.34 32.74 62.12
CA GLU A 516 4.15 33.45 62.60
C GLU A 516 3.03 33.38 61.54
N GLN A 517 1.77 33.51 61.98
CA GLN A 517 0.55 33.53 61.15
C GLN A 517 0.27 34.91 60.55
N ALA A 518 -0.44 34.97 59.41
CA ALA A 518 -1.45 36.00 59.16
C ALA A 518 -2.49 35.55 58.11
N THR A 519 -3.75 35.61 58.53
CA THR A 519 -5.01 35.42 57.78
C THR A 519 -5.39 36.63 56.92
N GLY A 520 -6.22 36.41 55.88
CA GLY A 520 -6.96 37.50 55.22
C GLY A 520 -7.93 37.03 54.13
N GLN A 521 -9.23 37.04 54.45
CA GLN A 521 -10.38 36.94 53.53
C GLN A 521 -10.53 38.24 52.70
N HIS A 522 -11.20 38.17 51.53
CA HIS A 522 -12.25 39.12 51.05
C HIS A 522 -12.67 38.78 49.59
N THR A 523 -13.90 38.27 49.36
CA THR A 523 -15.11 38.92 48.79
C THR A 523 -15.07 39.31 47.30
N GLY A 524 -16.10 38.87 46.54
CA GLY A 524 -16.34 39.14 45.10
C GLY A 524 -16.70 40.60 44.74
N PRO A 525 -17.25 40.89 43.54
CA PRO A 525 -18.66 40.56 43.27
C PRO A 525 -19.04 40.23 41.80
N VAL A 526 -20.35 40.03 41.65
CA VAL A 526 -21.21 39.58 40.55
C VAL A 526 -21.62 40.73 39.60
N GLY A 527 -21.95 40.40 38.35
CA GLY A 527 -22.89 41.10 37.46
C GLY A 527 -22.90 40.42 36.08
N GLY A 528 -23.98 39.88 35.49
CA GLY A 528 -25.40 40.05 35.71
C GLY A 528 -25.99 41.06 34.74
N HIS A 529 -26.47 40.63 33.55
CA HIS A 529 -27.54 41.31 32.80
C HIS A 529 -28.24 40.38 31.81
N SER A 530 -29.57 40.44 31.85
CA SER A 530 -30.55 39.66 31.08
C SER A 530 -31.16 40.49 29.95
N GLY A 531 -31.57 39.82 28.87
CA GLY A 531 -32.82 40.07 28.14
C GLY A 531 -32.79 41.07 26.99
N MET A 532 -33.24 40.66 25.79
CA MET A 532 -34.59 40.98 25.26
C MET A 532 -34.76 40.54 23.79
N PHE A 533 -36.03 40.26 23.47
CA PHE A 533 -36.66 40.03 22.17
C PHE A 533 -36.27 41.06 21.07
N ALA A 534 -36.23 40.63 19.80
CA ALA A 534 -37.14 41.08 18.73
C ALA A 534 -36.65 40.73 17.30
N ALA A 535 -37.61 40.25 16.51
CA ALA A 535 -37.92 40.57 15.10
C ALA A 535 -36.86 40.45 13.97
N GLN A 536 -37.28 39.74 12.92
CA GLN A 536 -36.81 39.87 11.53
C GLN A 536 -36.84 41.32 11.03
N PRO A 537 -36.10 41.60 9.93
CA PRO A 537 -36.81 41.95 8.72
C PRO A 537 -36.31 41.23 7.46
N ASP A 538 -37.25 41.10 6.51
CA ASP A 538 -37.06 40.75 5.11
C ASP A 538 -36.03 41.63 4.41
N HIS A 539 -35.27 41.05 3.48
CA HIS A 539 -34.84 41.76 2.28
C HIS A 539 -34.91 40.88 1.03
N THR A 540 -35.68 41.40 0.09
CA THR A 540 -35.94 41.04 -1.30
C THR A 540 -34.74 41.29 -2.24
N GLY A 541 -34.62 40.51 -3.32
CA GLY A 541 -33.83 40.83 -4.53
C GLY A 541 -33.31 39.57 -5.24
N ALA A 542 -34.11 38.85 -6.03
CA ALA A 542 -34.36 39.07 -7.47
C ALA A 542 -33.21 38.66 -8.41
N TYR A 543 -33.33 37.46 -9.02
CA TYR A 543 -32.96 37.05 -10.41
C TYR A 543 -33.57 35.63 -10.56
N GLY A 544 -34.63 35.37 -11.34
CA GLY A 544 -34.67 35.41 -12.81
C GLY A 544 -34.59 33.99 -13.38
N ASN A 545 -35.70 33.23 -13.38
CA ASN A 545 -35.87 31.95 -14.08
C ASN A 545 -36.20 32.18 -15.57
N PRO A 546 -35.89 31.25 -16.51
CA PRO A 546 -36.93 30.30 -16.97
C PRO A 546 -36.37 28.92 -17.47
N PRO A 547 -37.18 27.99 -18.04
CA PRO A 547 -38.03 26.99 -17.38
C PRO A 547 -37.65 25.52 -17.73
N PRO A 548 -38.30 24.50 -17.11
CA PRO A 548 -37.95 23.09 -17.30
C PRO A 548 -38.64 22.42 -18.51
N GLY A 549 -37.90 21.53 -19.18
CA GLY A 549 -38.42 20.67 -20.25
C GLY A 549 -39.33 19.55 -19.72
N ARG A 550 -40.42 19.29 -20.44
CA ARG A 550 -41.50 18.34 -20.12
C ARG A 550 -41.06 16.86 -20.09
N PRO A 551 -41.75 16.01 -19.30
CA PRO A 551 -41.73 14.55 -19.44
C PRO A 551 -42.61 14.08 -20.62
N GLN A 552 -42.21 12.99 -21.26
CA GLN A 552 -43.02 12.28 -22.27
C GLN A 552 -43.96 11.27 -21.59
N ASP A 553 -45.23 11.34 -21.97
CA ASP A 553 -46.31 10.43 -21.58
C ASP A 553 -46.11 9.02 -22.16
N GLN A 554 -46.24 8.00 -21.31
CA GLN A 554 -46.54 6.61 -21.71
C GLN A 554 -47.97 6.25 -21.28
N PRO A 555 -48.78 5.61 -22.14
CA PRO A 555 -50.15 5.22 -21.80
C PRO A 555 -50.21 3.94 -20.94
N PRO A 556 -51.25 3.77 -20.09
CA PRO A 556 -51.36 2.65 -19.18
C PRO A 556 -51.80 1.34 -19.85
N ALA A 557 -51.21 0.23 -19.40
CA ALA A 557 -51.57 -1.14 -19.77
C ALA A 557 -52.90 -1.60 -19.13
N ALA A 558 -53.71 -2.33 -19.90
CA ALA A 558 -54.97 -2.93 -19.49
C ALA A 558 -54.78 -4.20 -18.63
N PRO A 559 -55.70 -4.51 -17.69
CA PRO A 559 -55.70 -5.75 -16.92
C PRO A 559 -56.38 -6.94 -17.67
N PRO A 560 -56.28 -8.18 -17.17
CA PRO A 560 -56.14 -9.38 -18.00
C PRO A 560 -57.47 -10.03 -18.40
N THR A 561 -57.44 -10.74 -19.53
CA THR A 561 -58.47 -11.70 -19.95
C THR A 561 -57.79 -12.99 -20.41
N GLY A 562 -58.20 -14.13 -19.85
CA GLY A 562 -57.93 -15.47 -20.36
C GLY A 562 -56.87 -16.25 -19.61
#